data_AF-A0A7W0KNE5-F1
#
_entry.id   AF-A0A7W0KNE5-F1
#
_cell.length_a   1.000
_cell.length_b   1.000
_cell.length_c   1.000
_cell.angle_alpha   90.00
_cell.angle_beta   90.00
_cell.angle_gamma   90.00
#
_symmetry.space_group_name_H-M   'P 1'
#
loop_
_entity.id
_entity.type
_entity.pdbx_description
1 polymer ?
#
loop_
_entity_poly.entity_id
_entity_poly.type
_entity_poly.pdbx_seq_one_letter_code
_entity_poly.pdbx_strand_id
1 'polypeptide(L)'
;SALMSKVVANGNHRVKFPLNEPAIAKKKSQIDEFLEFYGGPGAQHLALATNDILRTVDAMRAEGVEFLATPDSYYEDPELRERIGKVRVPVEELQKRGILVDRDEDGYLLQIFTKPIGDRPTVFFELIERHGSLGFGKGNFRALFEAIEREQETRGNL
;
A
#
# COMPACT_ATOMS: atom_id res chain seq x y z
N SER A 1 -15.27 1.38 2.27
CA SER A 1 -15.37 2.82 1.95
C SER A 1 -15.12 3.02 0.46
N ALA A 2 -15.04 4.25 -0.06
CA ALA A 2 -14.61 4.50 -1.45
C ALA A 2 -13.73 5.75 -1.55
N LEU A 3 -12.92 5.84 -2.60
CA LEU A 3 -12.19 7.06 -2.98
C LEU A 3 -12.00 7.13 -4.49
N MET A 4 -11.72 8.34 -4.97
CA MET A 4 -11.30 8.59 -6.35
C MET A 4 -9.81 8.93 -6.35
N SER A 5 -9.07 8.35 -7.29
CA SER A 5 -7.63 8.60 -7.44
C SER A 5 -7.31 9.01 -8.87
N LYS A 6 -6.50 10.08 -9.02
CA LYS A 6 -5.88 10.50 -10.28
C LYS A 6 -4.39 10.63 -10.10
N VAL A 7 -3.62 9.97 -10.95
CA VAL A 7 -2.17 10.10 -10.97
C VAL A 7 -1.77 11.18 -11.97
N VAL A 8 -0.98 12.15 -11.51
CA VAL A 8 -0.25 13.06 -12.41
C VAL A 8 1.22 12.68 -12.45
N ALA A 9 1.83 12.81 -13.61
CA ALA A 9 3.25 12.54 -13.80
C ALA A 9 3.91 13.65 -14.63
N ASN A 10 5.17 13.92 -14.37
CA ASN A 10 5.95 14.81 -15.23
C ASN A 10 6.30 14.11 -16.56
N GLY A 11 6.77 14.87 -17.56
CA GLY A 11 6.96 14.36 -18.94
C GLY A 11 7.96 13.22 -19.11
N ASN A 12 8.82 12.96 -18.11
CA ASN A 12 9.72 11.81 -18.10
C ASN A 12 9.31 10.72 -17.10
N HIS A 13 8.13 10.83 -16.51
CA HIS A 13 7.51 9.90 -15.56
C HIS A 13 8.34 9.59 -14.30
N ARG A 14 9.35 10.40 -13.97
CA ARG A 14 10.15 10.23 -12.75
C ARG A 14 9.45 10.77 -11.51
N VAL A 15 8.61 11.79 -11.68
CA VAL A 15 7.83 12.38 -10.61
C VAL A 15 6.37 11.99 -10.85
N LYS A 16 5.79 11.28 -9.88
CA LYS A 16 4.42 10.75 -9.93
C LYS A 16 3.71 11.14 -8.64
N PHE A 17 2.54 11.78 -8.75
CA PHE A 17 1.69 12.13 -7.61
C PHE A 17 0.30 11.52 -7.81
N PRO A 18 -0.02 10.46 -7.05
CA PRO A 18 -1.41 10.05 -6.83
C PRO A 18 -2.14 11.11 -6.01
N LEU A 19 -3.20 11.68 -6.57
CA LEU A 19 -4.10 12.62 -5.91
C LEU A 19 -5.39 11.89 -5.59
N ASN A 20 -5.73 11.82 -4.30
CA ASN A 20 -6.91 11.11 -3.80
C ASN A 20 -7.93 12.10 -3.23
N GLU A 21 -9.20 11.86 -3.51
CA GLU A 21 -10.32 12.57 -2.89
C GLU A 21 -11.34 11.57 -2.33
N PRO A 22 -12.09 11.94 -1.27
CA PRO A 22 -13.16 11.11 -0.76
C PRO A 22 -14.20 10.81 -1.85
N ALA A 23 -14.74 9.60 -1.86
CA ALA A 23 -15.88 9.26 -2.71
C ALA A 23 -17.09 8.88 -1.84
N ILE A 24 -18.28 9.22 -2.34
CA ILE A 24 -19.54 8.97 -1.63
C ILE A 24 -19.74 7.45 -1.46
N ALA A 25 -19.78 7.00 -0.21
CA ALA A 25 -20.02 5.60 0.17
C ALA A 25 -20.80 5.51 1.49
N LYS A 26 -21.24 4.30 1.85
CA LYS A 26 -21.97 4.02 3.11
C LYS A 26 -21.10 4.17 4.37
N LYS A 27 -19.79 3.95 4.24
CA LYS A 27 -18.79 4.01 5.32
C LYS A 27 -17.90 5.22 5.07
N LYS A 28 -17.38 5.84 6.13
CA LYS A 28 -16.51 7.02 6.01
C LYS A 28 -15.27 6.70 5.18
N SER A 29 -14.84 7.61 4.31
CA SER A 29 -13.61 7.41 3.53
C SER A 29 -12.40 7.58 4.42
N GLN A 30 -11.35 6.79 4.19
CA GLN A 30 -10.06 7.05 4.82
C GLN A 30 -9.43 8.38 4.44
N ILE A 31 -9.83 8.94 3.29
CA ILE A 31 -9.42 10.29 2.91
C ILE A 31 -10.14 11.32 3.80
N ASP A 32 -11.40 11.08 4.19
CA ASP A 32 -12.08 11.95 5.15
C ASP A 32 -11.39 11.89 6.53
N GLU A 33 -11.06 10.68 7.03
CA GLU A 33 -10.29 10.54 8.28
C GLU A 33 -8.95 11.30 8.18
N PHE A 34 -8.21 11.12 7.10
CA PHE A 34 -6.97 11.87 6.88
C PHE A 34 -7.19 13.38 6.94
N LEU A 35 -8.17 13.92 6.19
CA LEU A 35 -8.43 15.36 6.11
C LEU A 35 -8.80 15.94 7.48
N GLU A 36 -9.58 15.23 8.28
CA GLU A 36 -9.97 15.67 9.63
C GLU A 36 -8.77 15.69 10.60
N PHE A 37 -7.99 14.61 10.66
CA PHE A 37 -6.88 14.50 11.61
C PHE A 37 -5.64 15.30 11.18
N TYR A 38 -5.46 15.51 9.87
CA TYR A 38 -4.38 16.34 9.32
C TYR A 38 -4.75 17.83 9.34
N GLY A 39 -6.05 18.17 9.31
CA GLY A 39 -6.54 19.55 9.29
C GLY A 39 -6.64 20.17 7.89
N GLY A 40 -6.78 19.34 6.86
CA GLY A 40 -6.87 19.75 5.46
C GLY A 40 -6.09 18.85 4.49
N PRO A 41 -5.93 19.27 3.22
CA PRO A 41 -5.16 18.53 2.23
C PRO A 41 -3.68 18.41 2.60
N GLY A 42 -3.05 17.28 2.26
CA GLY A 42 -1.66 17.01 2.59
C GLY A 42 -1.11 15.75 1.93
N ALA A 43 0.18 15.50 2.15
CA ALA A 43 0.83 14.26 1.72
C ALA A 43 0.47 13.13 2.69
N GLN A 44 -0.25 12.12 2.19
CA GLN A 44 -0.66 10.98 3.01
C GLN A 44 0.47 9.96 3.18
N HIS A 45 1.18 9.64 2.12
CA HIS A 45 2.32 8.73 2.20
C HIS A 45 3.42 9.07 1.21
N LEU A 46 4.61 8.55 1.51
CA LEU A 46 5.76 8.57 0.62
C LEU A 46 6.21 7.14 0.32
N ALA A 47 6.29 6.80 -0.97
CA ALA A 47 6.83 5.53 -1.42
C ALA A 47 8.36 5.60 -1.57
N LEU A 48 9.06 4.77 -0.81
CA LEU A 48 10.50 4.67 -0.75
C LEU A 48 10.94 3.44 -1.55
N ALA A 49 11.72 3.68 -2.61
CA ALA A 49 12.23 2.60 -3.44
C ALA A 49 13.34 1.82 -2.73
N THR A 50 13.32 0.49 -2.84
CA THR A 50 14.38 -0.40 -2.39
C THR A 50 14.65 -1.49 -3.43
N ASN A 51 15.86 -2.02 -3.43
CA ASN A 51 16.27 -3.14 -4.28
C ASN A 51 16.17 -4.49 -3.55
N ASP A 52 15.91 -4.47 -2.23
CA ASP A 52 15.67 -5.69 -1.45
C ASP A 52 14.69 -5.42 -0.30
N ILE A 53 13.39 -5.44 -0.64
CA ILE A 53 12.27 -5.18 0.24
C ILE A 53 12.16 -6.22 1.35
N LEU A 54 12.52 -7.49 1.11
CA LEU A 54 12.54 -8.52 2.15
C LEU A 54 13.49 -8.13 3.27
N ARG A 55 14.76 -7.85 2.92
CA ARG A 55 15.76 -7.41 3.89
C ARG A 55 15.39 -6.08 4.54
N THR A 56 14.85 -5.15 3.75
CA THR A 56 14.46 -3.82 4.24
C THR A 56 13.35 -3.93 5.30
N VAL A 57 12.32 -4.74 5.04
CA VAL A 57 11.23 -4.99 5.98
C VAL A 57 11.74 -5.66 7.26
N ASP A 58 12.59 -6.69 7.13
CA ASP A 58 13.15 -7.39 8.28
C ASP A 58 13.98 -6.44 9.17
N ALA A 59 14.82 -5.59 8.56
CA ALA A 59 15.61 -4.59 9.27
C ALA A 59 14.72 -3.53 9.94
N MET A 60 13.73 -3.00 9.23
CA MET A 60 12.82 -1.99 9.79
C MET A 60 11.99 -2.53 10.95
N ARG A 61 11.55 -3.79 10.89
CA ARG A 61 10.86 -4.45 12.00
C ARG A 61 11.78 -4.64 13.21
N ALA A 62 13.05 -5.00 12.99
CA ALA A 62 14.03 -5.11 14.07
C ALA A 62 14.24 -3.78 14.80
N GLU A 63 14.11 -2.66 14.09
CA GLU A 63 14.14 -1.29 14.64
C GLU A 63 12.77 -0.79 15.15
N GLY A 64 11.77 -1.67 15.23
CA GLY A 64 10.46 -1.36 15.83
C GLY A 64 9.44 -0.72 14.89
N VAL A 65 9.68 -0.66 13.58
CA VAL A 65 8.68 -0.16 12.64
C VAL A 65 7.54 -1.16 12.47
N GLU A 66 6.32 -0.69 12.69
CA GLU A 66 5.10 -1.46 12.47
C GLU A 66 4.57 -1.28 11.04
N PHE A 67 4.03 -2.38 10.50
CA PHE A 67 3.43 -2.43 9.17
C PHE A 67 1.94 -2.78 9.27
N LEU A 68 1.16 -2.35 8.28
CA LEU A 68 -0.23 -2.75 8.15
C LEU A 68 -0.32 -4.27 7.92
N ALA A 69 -1.30 -4.90 8.56
CA ALA A 69 -1.54 -6.32 8.41
C ALA A 69 -2.28 -6.61 7.11
N THR A 70 -1.77 -7.58 6.34
CA THR A 70 -2.45 -8.13 5.17
C THR A 70 -3.03 -9.49 5.55
N PRO A 71 -4.31 -9.77 5.26
CA PRO A 71 -4.92 -11.05 5.62
C PRO A 71 -4.31 -12.20 4.81
N ASP A 72 -4.21 -13.39 5.41
CA ASP A 72 -3.71 -14.59 4.73
C ASP A 72 -4.50 -14.92 3.46
N SER A 73 -5.80 -14.64 3.46
CA SER A 73 -6.68 -14.83 2.31
C SER A 73 -6.22 -14.09 1.05
N TYR A 74 -5.45 -12.99 1.19
CA TYR A 74 -4.85 -12.30 0.05
C TYR A 74 -3.86 -13.23 -0.68
N TYR A 75 -2.98 -13.89 0.06
CA TYR A 75 -1.96 -14.78 -0.50
C TYR A 75 -2.52 -16.12 -0.97
N GLU A 76 -3.66 -16.52 -0.41
CA GLU A 76 -4.35 -17.75 -0.75
C GLU A 76 -5.22 -17.63 -2.00
N ASP A 77 -5.56 -16.41 -2.41
CA ASP A 77 -6.39 -16.13 -3.58
C ASP A 77 -5.82 -16.78 -4.86
N PRO A 78 -6.54 -17.76 -5.44
CA PRO A 78 -6.11 -18.45 -6.66
C PRO A 78 -5.94 -17.50 -7.85
N GLU A 79 -6.79 -16.47 -7.98
CA GLU A 79 -6.71 -15.50 -9.08
C GLU A 79 -5.44 -14.65 -8.94
N LEU A 80 -5.11 -14.25 -7.71
CA LEU A 80 -3.87 -13.55 -7.42
C LEU A 80 -2.66 -14.44 -7.77
N ARG A 81 -2.66 -15.70 -7.33
CA ARG A 81 -1.56 -16.64 -7.61
C ARG A 81 -1.36 -16.90 -9.10
N GLU A 82 -2.45 -17.02 -9.86
CA GLU A 82 -2.42 -17.16 -11.31
C GLU A 82 -1.83 -15.91 -11.98
N ARG A 83 -2.23 -14.71 -11.54
CA ARG A 83 -1.75 -13.43 -12.09
C ARG A 83 -0.29 -13.11 -11.74
N ILE A 84 0.17 -13.40 -10.52
CA ILE A 84 1.54 -13.08 -10.09
C ILE A 84 2.58 -13.91 -10.87
N GLY A 85 2.25 -15.15 -11.25
CA GLY A 85 3.21 -16.06 -11.86
C GLY A 85 4.48 -16.22 -11.02
N LYS A 86 5.65 -16.32 -11.66
CA LYS A 86 6.94 -16.46 -10.96
C LYS A 86 7.52 -15.11 -10.57
N VAL A 87 7.74 -14.91 -9.27
CA VAL A 87 8.49 -13.78 -8.69
C VAL A 87 9.82 -14.25 -8.11
N ARG A 88 10.67 -13.31 -7.63
CA ARG A 88 12.04 -13.64 -7.16
C ARG A 88 12.09 -14.57 -5.94
N VAL A 89 11.00 -14.68 -5.18
CA VAL A 89 10.87 -15.52 -3.99
C VAL A 89 9.51 -16.22 -3.98
N PRO A 90 9.35 -17.35 -3.27
CA PRO A 90 8.04 -17.96 -3.05
C PRO A 90 7.06 -16.96 -2.40
N VAL A 91 5.77 -17.08 -2.71
CA VAL A 91 4.72 -16.20 -2.16
C VAL A 91 4.67 -16.31 -0.64
N GLU A 92 5.03 -17.47 -0.10
CA GLU A 92 5.09 -17.74 1.34
C GLU A 92 6.10 -16.83 2.06
N GLU A 93 7.19 -16.44 1.39
CA GLU A 93 8.16 -15.49 1.95
C GLU A 93 7.64 -14.05 1.97
N LEU A 94 6.76 -13.71 1.01
CA LEU A 94 6.04 -12.45 0.98
C LEU A 94 4.95 -12.42 2.06
N GLN A 95 4.21 -13.52 2.20
CA GLN A 95 3.15 -13.70 3.21
C GLN A 95 3.67 -13.54 4.63
N LYS A 96 4.77 -14.23 4.98
CA LYS A 96 5.44 -14.08 6.29
C LYS A 96 5.76 -12.63 6.63
N ARG A 97 5.98 -11.80 5.61
CA ARG A 97 6.33 -10.39 5.75
C ARG A 97 5.17 -9.44 5.53
N GLY A 98 3.99 -9.91 5.12
CA GLY A 98 2.87 -9.03 4.75
C GLY A 98 3.18 -8.16 3.53
N ILE A 99 4.10 -8.59 2.65
CA ILE A 99 4.46 -7.87 1.43
C ILE A 99 3.45 -8.21 0.34
N LEU A 100 2.86 -7.18 -0.26
CA LEU A 100 1.92 -7.26 -1.37
C LEU A 100 2.67 -7.36 -2.69
N VAL A 101 2.03 -7.98 -3.68
CA VAL A 101 2.60 -8.20 -5.01
C VAL A 101 1.55 -7.96 -6.09
N ASP A 102 1.91 -7.16 -7.09
CA ASP A 102 1.09 -6.96 -8.28
C ASP A 102 1.92 -7.13 -9.54
N ARG A 103 1.27 -7.50 -10.64
CA ARG A 103 1.91 -7.74 -11.94
C ARG A 103 1.17 -6.98 -13.03
N ASP A 104 1.93 -6.34 -13.90
CA ASP A 104 1.49 -5.78 -15.17
C ASP A 104 2.24 -6.43 -16.36
N GLU A 105 2.03 -5.89 -17.55
CA GLU A 105 2.62 -6.41 -18.79
C GLU A 105 4.15 -6.29 -18.84
N ASP A 106 4.72 -5.30 -18.13
CA ASP A 106 6.16 -5.02 -18.13
C ASP A 106 6.91 -5.76 -17.02
N GLY A 107 6.20 -6.22 -15.99
CA GLY A 107 6.77 -7.01 -14.92
C GLY A 107 5.95 -6.95 -13.64
N TYR A 108 6.59 -7.07 -12.48
CA TYR A 108 5.90 -7.07 -11.19
C TYR A 108 6.51 -6.07 -10.22
N LEU A 109 5.77 -5.77 -9.17
CA LEU A 109 6.20 -4.90 -8.09
C LEU A 109 5.78 -5.47 -6.74
N LEU A 110 6.61 -5.21 -5.74
CA LEU A 110 6.40 -5.59 -4.35
C LEU A 110 6.18 -4.32 -3.53
N GLN A 111 5.18 -4.31 -2.67
CA GLN A 111 4.82 -3.16 -1.84
C GLN A 111 4.49 -3.58 -0.42
N ILE A 112 4.76 -2.70 0.54
CA ILE A 112 4.29 -2.85 1.92
C ILE A 112 4.17 -1.47 2.56
N PHE A 113 3.24 -1.32 3.48
CA PHE A 113 2.86 -0.04 4.04
C PHE A 113 3.06 -0.04 5.56
N THR A 114 3.70 0.99 6.08
CA THR A 114 3.84 1.16 7.52
C THR A 114 2.49 1.53 8.14
N LYS A 115 2.34 1.32 9.45
CA LYS A 115 1.33 2.08 10.20
C LYS A 115 1.65 3.58 10.16
N PRO A 116 0.69 4.47 10.50
CA PRO A 116 0.97 5.88 10.69
C PRO A 116 2.15 6.09 11.65
N ILE A 117 3.01 7.07 11.36
CA ILE A 117 4.26 7.30 12.11
C ILE A 117 4.05 7.97 13.48
N GLY A 118 2.83 8.40 13.78
CA GLY A 118 2.44 8.97 15.06
C GLY A 118 1.00 8.64 15.38
N ASP A 119 0.49 9.22 16.46
CA ASP A 119 -0.83 8.86 17.01
C ASP A 119 -2.00 9.21 16.09
N ARG A 120 -1.80 10.16 15.16
CA ARG A 120 -2.82 10.57 14.20
C ARG A 120 -2.77 9.66 12.98
N PRO A 121 -3.93 9.23 12.44
CA PRO A 121 -4.01 8.40 11.23
C PRO A 121 -3.75 9.24 9.96
N THR A 122 -2.57 9.85 9.87
CA THR A 122 -2.21 10.78 8.80
C THR A 122 -1.09 10.24 7.93
N VAL A 123 0.16 10.50 8.28
CA VAL A 123 1.33 10.20 7.45
C VAL A 123 1.84 8.79 7.70
N PHE A 124 2.05 8.03 6.64
CA PHE A 124 2.72 6.73 6.67
C PHE A 124 3.72 6.60 5.51
N PHE A 125 4.50 5.52 5.51
CA PHE A 125 5.44 5.21 4.45
C PHE A 125 5.05 3.94 3.69
N GLU A 126 5.41 3.90 2.42
CA GLU A 126 5.35 2.72 1.59
C GLU A 126 6.79 2.32 1.24
N LEU A 127 7.11 1.03 1.29
CA LEU A 127 8.30 0.51 0.64
C LEU A 127 7.88 -0.13 -0.68
N ILE A 128 8.64 0.15 -1.75
CA ILE A 128 8.37 -0.38 -3.08
C ILE A 128 9.63 -0.95 -3.72
N GLU A 129 9.54 -2.15 -4.27
CA GLU A 129 10.57 -2.77 -5.09
C GLU A 129 9.98 -3.14 -6.45
N ARG A 130 10.63 -2.70 -7.53
CA ARG A 130 10.14 -2.88 -8.90
C ARG A 130 11.00 -3.86 -9.68
N HIS A 131 10.34 -4.79 -10.35
CA HIS A 131 10.93 -5.74 -11.31
C HIS A 131 10.28 -5.54 -12.67
N GLY A 132 10.67 -4.49 -13.38
CA GLY A 132 10.14 -4.13 -14.70
C GLY A 132 8.88 -3.27 -14.65
N SER A 133 7.94 -3.55 -13.75
CA SER A 133 6.67 -2.82 -13.67
C SER A 133 6.83 -1.30 -13.47
N LEU A 134 6.18 -0.54 -14.36
CA LEU A 134 6.10 0.92 -14.31
C LEU A 134 4.79 1.44 -13.69
N GLY A 135 3.85 0.54 -13.39
CA GLY A 135 2.55 0.82 -12.80
C GLY A 135 2.57 1.21 -11.32
N PHE A 136 1.38 1.24 -10.71
CA PHE A 136 1.17 1.60 -9.29
C PHE A 136 0.70 0.44 -8.43
N GLY A 137 0.50 -0.73 -9.03
CA GLY A 137 -0.05 -1.89 -8.34
C GLY A 137 -1.52 -1.69 -8.02
N LYS A 138 -2.39 -1.60 -9.04
CA LYS A 138 -3.84 -1.36 -8.82
C LYS A 138 -4.46 -2.42 -7.89
N GLY A 139 -4.01 -3.67 -7.98
CA GLY A 139 -4.43 -4.75 -7.09
C GLY A 139 -3.94 -4.52 -5.66
N ASN A 140 -2.68 -4.13 -5.51
CA ASN A 140 -2.10 -3.79 -4.19
C ASN A 140 -2.79 -2.58 -3.56
N PHE A 141 -3.22 -1.61 -4.36
CA PHE A 141 -3.93 -0.42 -3.88
C PHE A 141 -5.27 -0.79 -3.23
N ARG A 142 -6.00 -1.75 -3.80
CA ARG A 142 -7.21 -2.29 -3.16
C ARG A 142 -6.88 -3.01 -1.85
N ALA A 143 -5.86 -3.87 -1.84
CA ALA A 143 -5.44 -4.58 -0.64
C ALA A 143 -4.99 -3.63 0.48
N LEU A 144 -4.26 -2.56 0.14
CA LEU A 144 -3.92 -1.46 1.04
C LEU A 144 -5.16 -0.84 1.68
N PHE A 145 -6.18 -0.53 0.88
CA PHE A 145 -7.40 0.08 1.42
C PHE A 145 -8.16 -0.84 2.34
N GLU A 146 -8.26 -2.13 2.01
CA GLU A 146 -8.86 -3.10 2.91
C GLU A 146 -8.05 -3.23 4.22
N ALA A 147 -6.72 -3.07 4.18
CA ALA A 147 -5.89 -3.04 5.38
C ALA A 147 -6.10 -1.77 6.21
N ILE A 148 -6.15 -0.59 5.58
CA ILE A 148 -6.40 0.68 6.28
C ILE A 148 -7.81 0.71 6.87
N GLU A 149 -8.83 0.25 6.15
CA GLU A 149 -10.21 0.18 6.65
C GLU A 149 -10.31 -0.70 7.89
N ARG A 150 -9.63 -1.86 7.94
CA ARG A 150 -9.59 -2.67 9.16
C ARG A 150 -8.95 -1.90 10.32
N GLU A 151 -7.85 -1.18 10.07
CA GLU A 151 -7.22 -0.38 11.12
C GLU A 151 -8.14 0.78 11.57
N GLN A 152 -8.92 1.37 10.67
CA GLN A 152 -9.93 2.38 11.02
C GLN A 152 -11.07 1.82 11.87
N GLU A 153 -11.53 0.60 11.57
CA GLU A 153 -12.51 -0.10 12.40
C GLU A 153 -11.96 -0.31 13.82
N THR A 154 -10.68 -0.69 13.96
CA THR A 154 -10.06 -0.83 15.31
C THR A 154 -9.96 0.48 16.07
N ARG A 155 -9.87 1.63 15.39
CA ARG A 155 -9.88 2.97 15.99
C ARG A 155 -11.29 3.51 16.26
N GLY A 156 -12.34 2.87 15.76
CA GLY A 156 -13.72 3.32 15.89
C GLY A 156 -14.12 4.48 14.96
N ASN A 157 -13.39 4.67 13.85
CA ASN A 157 -13.55 5.82 12.95
C ASN A 157 -14.20 5.48 11.59
N LEU A 158 -14.78 4.29 11.43
CA LEU A 158 -15.34 3.81 10.17
C LEU A 158 -16.86 4.02 10.02
#